data_AF-A0AAN9AAK9-F1
#
_entry.id   AF-A0AAN9AAK9-F1
#
_cell.length_a   1.000
_cell.length_b   1.000
_cell.length_c   1.000
_cell.angle_alpha   90.00
_cell.angle_beta   90.00
_cell.angle_gamma   90.00
#
_symmetry.space_group_name_H-M   'P 1'
#
loop_
_entity.id
_entity.type
_entity.pdbx_description
1 polymer ?
#
loop_
_entity_poly.entity_id
_entity_poly.type
_entity_poly.pdbx_seq_one_letter_code
_entity_poly.pdbx_strand_id
1 'polypeptide(L)' 'MYEVKVRGGTYSRSYKDNNKTYKGPFSQPRKIPLFPDCHKVALRDMSQQGLEMSAGIIAGIICATFAIFLLVVAMIIW' A
#
# COMPACT_ATOMS: atom_id res chain seq x y z
N MET A 1 9.96 -23.23 -5.88
CA MET A 1 9.16 -23.46 -4.66
C MET A 1 10.13 -23.52 -3.49
N TYR A 2 9.90 -22.76 -2.42
CA TYR A 2 10.83 -22.66 -1.29
C TYR A 2 10.18 -23.19 -0.02
N GLU A 3 10.96 -23.83 0.84
CA GLU A 3 10.53 -24.29 2.15
C GLU A 3 11.13 -23.41 3.22
N VAL A 4 10.28 -22.86 4.09
CA VAL A 4 10.71 -21.96 5.16
C VAL A 4 10.30 -22.54 6.52
N LYS A 5 11.23 -22.49 7.47
CA LYS A 5 11.03 -22.85 8.88
C LYS A 5 11.45 -21.64 9.73
N VAL A 6 10.64 -21.28 10.71
CA VAL A 6 10.95 -20.18 11.65
C VAL A 6 11.16 -20.74 13.04
N ARG A 7 11.91 -20.05 13.90
CA ARG A 7 12.01 -20.39 15.33
C ARG A 7 11.91 -19.14 16.18
N GLY A 8 11.24 -19.25 17.32
CA GLY A 8 11.22 -18.19 18.32
C GLY A 8 12.56 -18.10 19.04
N GLY A 9 13.01 -16.88 19.32
CA GLY A 9 14.15 -16.61 20.18
C GLY A 9 13.72 -15.68 21.32
N THR A 10 13.95 -16.06 22.57
CA THR A 10 13.66 -15.18 23.72
C THR A 10 14.95 -14.72 24.39
N TYR A 11 14.94 -13.48 24.88
CA TYR A 11 16.04 -12.89 25.62
C TYR A 11 15.69 -12.90 27.10
N SER A 12 16.46 -13.63 27.91
CA SER A 12 16.31 -13.62 29.37
C SER A 12 17.28 -12.61 29.98
N ARG A 13 16.75 -11.72 30.82
CA ARG A 13 17.54 -10.75 31.59
C ARG A 13 18.55 -11.41 32.53
N SER A 14 18.28 -12.65 32.97
CA SER A 14 19.18 -13.42 33.84
C SER A 14 20.41 -13.96 33.11
N TYR A 15 20.39 -14.02 31.78
CA TYR A 15 21.50 -14.51 30.93
C TYR A 15 22.14 -13.37 30.11
N LYS A 16 21.83 -12.12 30.47
CA LYS A 16 22.26 -10.90 29.76
C LYS A 16 23.78 -10.78 29.65
N ASP A 17 24.51 -11.36 30.60
CA ASP A 17 25.98 -11.37 30.62
C ASP A 17 26.61 -12.28 29.54
N ASN A 18 25.86 -13.24 29.02
CA ASN A 18 26.35 -14.22 28.04
C ASN A 18 25.85 -14.00 26.62
N ASN A 19 25.06 -12.93 26.35
CA ASN A 19 24.45 -12.63 25.04
C ASN A 19 23.79 -13.83 24.35
N LYS A 20 23.30 -14.81 25.13
CA LYS A 20 22.73 -16.05 24.61
C LYS A 20 21.22 -15.88 24.45
N THR A 21 20.77 -15.76 23.21
CA THR A 21 19.36 -15.87 22.84
C THR A 21 18.90 -17.31 23.06
N TYR A 22 17.86 -17.52 23.86
CA TYR A 22 17.25 -18.84 24.03
C TYR A 22 16.45 -19.18 22.76
N LYS A 23 16.90 -20.21 22.03
CA LYS A 23 16.30 -20.63 20.77
C LYS A 23 15.25 -21.70 21.07
N GLY A 24 13.98 -21.38 20.83
CA GLY A 24 12.88 -22.34 20.89
C GLY A 24 12.88 -23.31 19.70
N PRO A 25 11.96 -24.28 19.70
CA PRO A 25 11.83 -25.24 18.61
C PRO A 25 11.49 -24.55 17.28
N PHE A 26 11.88 -25.20 16.18
CA PHE A 26 11.47 -24.76 14.85
C PHE A 26 9.98 -25.05 14.62
N SER A 27 9.32 -24.16 13.88
CA SER A 27 7.97 -24.35 13.39
C SER A 27 7.92 -25.50 12.38
N GLN A 28 6.69 -25.95 12.10
CA GLN A 28 6.45 -26.81 10.96
C GLN A 28 6.86 -26.09 9.65
N PRO A 29 7.44 -26.82 8.68
CA PRO A 29 7.81 -26.24 7.40
C PRO A 29 6.60 -25.77 6.62
N ARG A 30 6.69 -24.56 6.08
CA ARG A 30 5.71 -24.04 5.11
C ARG A 30 6.36 -23.91 3.75
N LYS A 31 5.69 -24.44 2.74
CA LYS A 31 6.10 -24.28 1.34
C LYS A 31 5.48 -23.01 0.78
N ILE A 32 6.31 -22.15 0.22
CA ILE A 32 5.90 -20.87 -0.37
C ILE A 32 6.15 -20.95 -1.88
N PRO A 33 5.13 -20.74 -2.72
CA PRO A 33 5.33 -20.57 -4.14
C PRO A 33 6.06 -19.24 -4.38
N LEU A 34 7.20 -19.27 -5.07
CA LEU A 34 7.81 -18.05 -5.56
C LEU A 34 7.26 -17.75 -6.93
N PHE A 35 6.76 -16.53 -7.11
CA PHE A 35 6.47 -16.00 -8.42
C PHE A 35 7.76 -15.43 -9.00
N PRO A 36 8.20 -15.87 -10.19
CA PRO A 36 9.51 -15.52 -10.75
C PRO A 36 9.66 -14.04 -11.15
N ASP A 37 8.59 -13.24 -11.11
CA ASP A 37 8.56 -11.89 -11.69
C ASP A 37 7.74 -10.90 -10.84
N CYS A 38 8.08 -10.70 -9.56
CA CYS A 38 7.44 -9.65 -8.73
C CYS A 38 7.63 -8.22 -9.29
N HIS A 39 8.59 -8.01 -10.19
CA HIS A 39 8.80 -6.72 -10.87
C HIS A 39 7.86 -6.51 -12.07
N LYS A 40 7.25 -7.57 -12.62
CA LYS A 40 6.24 -7.51 -13.69
C LYS A 40 4.83 -7.71 -13.20
N VAL A 41 4.66 -8.16 -11.95
CA VAL A 41 3.43 -7.90 -11.21
C VAL A 41 3.45 -6.40 -10.96
N ALA A 42 3.00 -5.62 -11.95
CA ALA A 42 2.44 -4.31 -11.67
C ALA A 42 1.61 -4.50 -10.40
N LEU A 43 1.94 -3.76 -9.35
CA LEU A 43 1.11 -3.63 -8.16
C LEU A 43 -0.27 -3.25 -8.68
N ARG A 44 -1.09 -4.25 -8.97
CA ARG A 44 -2.38 -4.09 -9.59
C ARG A 44 -3.25 -3.62 -8.44
N ASP A 45 -3.29 -2.30 -8.30
CA ASP A 45 -4.41 -1.52 -7.82
C ASP A 45 -5.24 -2.21 -6.74
N MET A 46 -4.66 -2.37 -5.54
CA MET A 46 -5.46 -2.61 -4.34
C MET A 46 -5.70 -1.34 -3.52
N SER A 47 -5.18 -0.17 -3.93
CA SER A 47 -5.47 1.12 -3.28
C SER A 47 -6.17 2.14 -4.18
N GLN A 48 -6.44 1.84 -5.45
CA GLN A 48 -7.08 2.78 -6.39
C GLN A 48 -8.36 2.22 -7.01
N GLN A 49 -9.19 1.58 -6.19
CA GLN A 49 -10.62 1.43 -6.49
C GLN A 49 -11.40 2.75 -6.24
N GLY A 50 -10.71 3.89 -6.24
CA GLY A 50 -11.27 5.23 -6.26
C GLY A 50 -10.97 5.81 -7.64
N LEU A 51 -12.04 6.02 -8.41
CA LEU A 51 -12.09 6.74 -9.68
C LEU A 51 -10.87 7.65 -9.87
N GLU A 52 -9.91 7.24 -10.72
CA GLU A 52 -8.72 8.03 -11.02
C GLU A 52 -9.12 9.31 -11.76
N MET A 53 -9.57 10.31 -11.00
CA MET A 53 -9.84 11.64 -11.53
C MET A 53 -8.50 12.28 -11.84
N SER A 54 -8.09 12.20 -13.11
CA SER A 54 -6.93 12.94 -13.60
C SER A 54 -7.07 14.42 -13.25
N ALA A 55 -5.97 15.05 -12.85
CA ALA A 55 -5.93 16.47 -12.50
C ALA A 55 -6.52 17.37 -13.62
N GLY A 56 -6.41 16.93 -14.88
CA GLY A 56 -7.03 17.62 -16.02
C GLY A 56 -8.56 17.59 -16.00
N ILE A 57 -9.18 16.51 -15.53
CA ILE A 57 -10.64 16.39 -15.41
C ILE A 57 -11.15 17.33 -14.31
N ILE A 58 -10.45 17.36 -13.17
CA ILE A 58 -10.80 18.24 -12.05
C ILE A 58 -10.69 19.72 -12.49
N ALA A 59 -9.58 20.09 -13.14
CA ALA A 59 -9.38 21.44 -13.68
C ALA A 59 -10.46 21.81 -14.72
N GLY A 60 -10.85 20.87 -15.58
CA GLY A 60 -11.92 21.07 -16.56
C GLY A 60 -13.28 21.32 -15.92
N ILE A 61 -13.65 20.55 -14.91
CA ILE A 61 -14.93 20.71 -14.18
C ILE A 61 -14.98 22.06 -13.47
N ILE A 62 -13.89 22.46 -12.81
CA ILE A 62 -13.80 23.76 -12.12
C ILE A 62 -13.94 24.90 -13.14
N CYS A 63 -13.24 24.81 -14.28
CA CYS A 63 -13.31 25.84 -15.32
C CYS A 63 -14.72 25.98 -15.90
N ALA A 64 -15.38 24.86 -16.23
CA ALA A 64 -16.73 24.88 -16.79
C ALA A 64 -17.76 25.45 -15.81
N THR A 65 -17.69 25.06 -14.53
CA THR A 65 -18.62 25.56 -13.51
C THR A 65 -18.46 27.05 -13.25
N PHE A 66 -17.22 27.56 -13.20
CA PHE A 66 -16.96 29.00 -13.08
C PHE A 66 -17.48 29.81 -14.27
N ALA A 67 -17.28 29.31 -15.50
CA ALA A 67 -17.76 29.99 -16.70
C ALA A 67 -19.29 30.13 -16.71
N ILE A 68 -20.01 29.07 -16.34
CA ILE A 68 -21.48 29.09 -16.26
C ILE A 68 -21.96 30.05 -15.17
N PHE A 69 -21.31 30.04 -14.00
CA PHE A 69 -21.68 30.92 -12.90
C PHE A 69 -21.52 32.40 -13.26
N LEU A 70 -20.41 32.76 -13.92
CA LEU A 70 -20.18 34.12 -14.39
C LEU A 70 -21.21 34.55 -15.45
N LEU A 71 -21.63 33.64 -16.33
CA LEU A 71 -22.65 33.92 -17.33
C LEU A 71 -24.00 34.23 -16.69
N VAL A 72 -24.41 33.45 -15.69
CA VAL A 72 -25.67 33.69 -14.95
C VAL A 72 -25.64 35.01 -14.20
N VAL A 73 -24.54 35.30 -13.51
CA VAL A 73 -24.37 36.59 -12.79
C VAL A 73 -24.43 37.77 -13.76
N ALA A 74 -23.77 37.67 -14.93
CA ALA A 74 -23.83 38.70 -15.95
C ALA A 74 -25.26 38.94 -16.46
N MET A 75 -26.05 37.88 -16.65
CA MET A 75 -27.46 37.98 -17.05
C MET A 75 -28.37 38.60 -15.98
N ILE A 76 -28.01 38.49 -14.69
CA ILE A 76 -28.78 39.08 -13.59
C ILE A 76 -28.44 40.57 -13.41
N ILE A 77 -27.17 40.93 -13.62
CA ILE A 77 -26.72 42.32 -13.52
C ILE A 77 -27.19 43.16 -14.72
N TRP A 78 -27.36 42.52 -15.89
CA TRP A 78 -27.88 43.13 -17.10
C TRP A 78 -29.39 43.38 -17.04
#